data_AF-A0A1S3M794-F1
#
_entry.id   AF-A0A1S3M794-F1
#
_cell.length_a   1.000
_cell.length_b   1.000
_cell.length_c   1.000
_cell.angle_alpha   90.00
_cell.angle_beta   90.00
_cell.angle_gamma   90.00
#
_symmetry.space_group_name_H-M   'P 1'
#
loop_
_entity.id
_entity.type
_entity.pdbx_description
1 polymer ?
#
loop_
_entity_poly.entity_id
_entity_poly.type
_entity_poly.pdbx_seq_one_letter_code
_entity_poly.pdbx_strand_id
1 'polypeptide(L)'
;MLLCHNAQTFNLEGSQIYEDSIVLQSVFKSARQRIVKEEESEEDSDDDDDDDDDEEESEAECKIKDSLFLSLSPPSLLTINNL
;
A
#
# COMPACT_ATOMS: atom_id res chain seq x y z
N MET A 1 3.99 -2.68 -9.07
CA MET A 1 5.19 -1.87 -8.70
C MET A 1 6.34 -2.80 -8.34
N LEU A 2 7.50 -2.66 -9.00
CA LEU A 2 8.64 -3.57 -8.79
C LEU A 2 9.19 -3.56 -7.36
N LEU A 3 9.21 -2.41 -6.68
CA LEU A 3 9.74 -2.31 -5.31
C LEU A 3 8.92 -3.14 -4.31
N CYS A 4 7.59 -3.02 -4.35
CA CYS A 4 6.72 -3.80 -3.46
C CYS A 4 6.73 -5.29 -3.82
N HIS A 5 6.82 -5.62 -5.11
CA HIS A 5 7.00 -7.00 -5.54
C HIS A 5 8.28 -7.61 -4.96
N ASN A 6 9.41 -6.90 -5.04
CA ASN A 6 10.66 -7.36 -4.43
C ASN A 6 10.53 -7.52 -2.90
N ALA A 7 9.83 -6.60 -2.23
CA ALA A 7 9.56 -6.72 -0.81
C ALA A 7 8.75 -7.98 -0.49
N GLN A 8 7.75 -8.32 -1.30
CA GLN A 8 6.92 -9.52 -1.09
C GLN A 8 7.66 -10.82 -1.39
N THR A 9 8.49 -10.82 -2.43
CA THR A 9 9.23 -12.01 -2.87
C THR A 9 10.36 -12.40 -1.89
N PHE A 10 11.04 -11.41 -1.31
CA PHE A 10 12.24 -11.66 -0.49
C PHE A 10 12.01 -11.55 1.02
N ASN A 11 10.80 -11.23 1.46
CA ASN A 11 10.45 -11.20 2.88
C ASN A 11 9.39 -12.25 3.20
N LEU A 12 9.41 -12.72 4.45
CA LEU A 12 8.42 -13.69 4.95
C LEU A 12 7.03 -13.06 4.95
N GLU A 13 6.04 -13.81 4.48
CA GLU A 13 4.63 -13.46 4.64
C GLU A 13 4.28 -13.29 6.13
N GLY A 14 3.49 -12.27 6.47
CA GLY A 14 3.22 -11.88 7.85
C GLY A 14 4.35 -11.10 8.54
N SER A 15 5.52 -10.91 7.91
CA SER A 15 6.53 -9.98 8.41
C SER A 15 6.10 -8.52 8.17
N GLN A 16 6.55 -7.61 9.01
CA GLN A 16 6.18 -6.19 8.89
C GLN A 16 6.51 -5.60 7.51
N ILE A 17 7.67 -5.96 6.92
CA ILE A 17 8.06 -5.47 5.58
C ILE A 17 7.10 -5.99 4.51
N TYR A 18 6.67 -7.25 4.63
CA TYR A 18 5.71 -7.85 3.71
C TYR A 18 4.34 -7.17 3.84
N GLU A 19 3.80 -7.02 5.06
CA GLU A 19 2.49 -6.38 5.30
C GLU A 19 2.49 -4.91 4.86
N ASP A 20 3.53 -4.15 5.22
CA ASP A 20 3.68 -2.75 4.81
C ASP A 20 3.72 -2.63 3.28
N SER A 21 4.34 -3.60 2.59
CA SER A 21 4.41 -3.58 1.13
C SER A 21 3.06 -3.77 0.44
N ILE A 22 2.13 -4.53 1.03
CA ILE A 22 0.76 -4.68 0.52
C ILE A 22 0.02 -3.36 0.65
N VAL A 23 0.05 -2.75 1.84
CA VAL A 23 -0.63 -1.48 2.11
C VAL A 23 -0.09 -0.37 1.19
N LEU A 24 1.23 -0.31 1.01
CA LEU A 24 1.86 0.66 0.11
C LEU A 24 1.43 0.48 -1.35
N GLN A 25 1.21 -0.75 -1.83
CA GLN A 25 0.67 -0.97 -3.17
C GLN A 25 -0.72 -0.37 -3.33
N SER A 26 -1.62 -0.62 -2.38
CA SER A 26 -2.97 -0.08 -2.42
C SER A 26 -2.98 1.45 -2.33
N VAL A 27 -2.18 2.03 -1.43
CA VAL A 27 -2.07 3.49 -1.28
C VAL A 27 -1.57 4.12 -2.58
N PHE A 28 -0.52 3.56 -3.19
CA PHE A 28 0.02 4.09 -4.44
C PHE A 28 -0.97 3.98 -5.60
N LYS A 29 -1.62 2.83 -5.79
CA LYS A 29 -2.66 2.65 -6.82
C LYS A 29 -3.77 3.69 -6.64
N SER A 30 -4.27 3.87 -5.42
CA SER A 30 -5.33 4.83 -5.13
C SER A 30 -4.91 6.29 -5.33
N ALA A 31 -3.68 6.65 -4.98
CA ALA A 31 -3.16 8.01 -5.19
C ALA A 31 -2.95 8.30 -6.67
N ARG A 32 -2.41 7.33 -7.43
CA ARG A 32 -2.21 7.45 -8.88
C ARG A 32 -3.55 7.57 -9.61
N GLN A 33 -4.55 6.75 -9.27
CA GLN A 33 -5.90 6.85 -9.82
C GLN A 33 -6.55 8.21 -9.55
N ARG A 34 -6.30 8.82 -8.39
CA ARG A 34 -6.82 10.17 -8.10
C ARG A 34 -6.17 11.23 -8.98
N ILE A 35 -4.86 11.17 -9.15
CA ILE A 35 -4.12 12.10 -10.02
C ILE A 35 -4.56 11.94 -11.47
N VAL A 36 -4.59 10.69 -11.98
CA VAL A 36 -5.04 10.41 -13.35
C VAL A 36 -6.48 10.86 -13.56
N LYS A 37 -7.39 10.59 -12.62
CA LYS A 37 -8.78 11.08 -12.72
C LYS A 37 -8.91 12.60 -12.64
N GLU A 38 -8.04 13.27 -11.89
CA GLU A 38 -7.95 14.74 -11.88
C GLU A 38 -7.43 15.26 -13.23
N GLU A 39 -6.46 14.58 -13.85
CA GLU A 39 -5.87 14.94 -15.15
C GLU A 39 -6.80 14.60 -16.34
N GLU A 40 -7.47 13.44 -16.34
CA GLU A 40 -8.45 12.99 -17.34
C GLU A 40 -9.77 13.76 -17.28
N SER A 41 -10.07 14.45 -16.15
CA SER A 41 -11.17 15.41 -16.12
C SER A 41 -10.89 16.66 -16.97
N GLU A 42 -9.67 16.80 -17.51
CA GLU A 42 -9.28 17.83 -18.49
C GLU A 42 -9.01 17.29 -19.90
N GLU A 43 -8.70 16.00 -20.13
CA GLU A 43 -8.51 15.46 -21.49
C GLU A 43 -8.83 13.94 -21.59
N ASP A 44 -9.63 13.62 -22.61
CA ASP A 44 -10.23 12.33 -22.96
C ASP A 44 -9.19 11.24 -23.34
N SER A 45 -9.43 9.98 -22.92
CA SER A 45 -8.96 8.68 -23.46
C SER A 45 -7.60 8.04 -23.08
N ASP A 46 -7.72 6.75 -22.73
CA ASP A 46 -6.85 5.58 -22.92
C ASP A 46 -5.56 5.41 -22.07
N ASP A 47 -5.59 4.48 -21.10
CA ASP A 47 -4.94 3.15 -21.26
C ASP A 47 -5.36 2.17 -20.14
N ASP A 48 -6.05 1.11 -20.55
CA ASP A 48 -6.35 -0.11 -19.79
C ASP A 48 -5.03 -0.85 -19.49
N ASP A 49 -4.62 -0.91 -18.23
CA ASP A 49 -3.60 -1.87 -17.78
C ASP A 49 -4.12 -2.58 -16.51
N ASP A 50 -5.29 -3.22 -16.71
CA ASP A 50 -5.78 -4.36 -15.93
C ASP A 50 -4.87 -5.57 -16.22
N ASP A 51 -3.86 -5.75 -15.38
CA ASP A 51 -3.31 -7.09 -15.11
C ASP A 51 -3.84 -7.52 -13.74
N ASP A 52 -5.07 -8.03 -13.81
CA ASP A 52 -5.73 -8.93 -12.86
C ASP A 52 -4.81 -10.12 -12.56
N ASP A 53 -4.48 -10.31 -11.29
CA ASP A 53 -4.22 -11.64 -10.75
C ASP A 53 -4.98 -11.71 -9.42
N ASP A 54 -6.27 -12.04 -9.56
CA ASP A 54 -7.25 -12.37 -8.53
C ASP A 54 -6.77 -13.53 -7.63
N GLU A 55 -6.98 -13.40 -6.33
CA GLU A 55 -7.81 -14.32 -5.52
C GLU A 55 -7.61 -14.03 -4.01
N GLU A 56 -8.61 -13.38 -3.40
CA GLU A 56 -9.29 -13.78 -2.16
C GLU A 56 -10.05 -12.57 -1.59
N GLU A 57 -11.30 -12.48 -2.04
CA GLU A 57 -12.35 -11.62 -1.51
C GLU A 57 -12.65 -12.02 -0.06
N SER A 58 -12.34 -11.15 0.90
CA SER A 58 -13.06 -11.16 2.16
C SER A 58 -13.58 -9.75 2.46
N GLU A 59 -14.87 -9.59 2.21
CA GLU A 59 -15.71 -8.48 2.65
C GLU A 59 -15.82 -8.48 4.19
N ALA A 60 -14.71 -8.29 4.90
CA ALA A 60 -14.68 -8.15 6.35
C ALA A 60 -14.22 -6.74 6.73
N GLU A 61 -15.16 -5.81 6.56
CA GLU A 61 -15.39 -4.64 7.39
C GLU A 61 -14.25 -3.63 7.61
N CYS A 62 -14.48 -2.46 7.04
CA CYS A 62 -13.85 -1.15 7.21
C CYS A 62 -13.67 -0.65 8.67
N LYS A 63 -13.87 -1.47 9.71
CA LYS A 63 -13.71 -1.13 11.14
C LYS A 63 -12.31 -1.42 11.68
N ILE A 64 -11.53 -2.26 10.99
CA ILE A 64 -10.17 -2.62 11.43
C ILE A 64 -9.20 -1.44 11.24
N LYS A 65 -9.43 -0.61 10.22
CA LYS A 65 -8.55 0.51 9.81
C LYS A 65 -8.37 1.55 10.92
N ASP A 66 -9.45 1.91 11.61
CA ASP A 66 -9.40 2.89 12.70
C ASP A 66 -8.72 2.33 13.96
N SER A 67 -8.88 1.04 14.23
CA SER A 67 -8.24 0.38 15.37
C SER A 67 -6.75 0.12 15.15
N LEU A 68 -6.33 -0.16 13.90
CA LEU A 68 -4.91 -0.36 13.58
C LEU A 68 -4.13 0.95 13.73
N PHE A 69 -4.70 2.08 13.26
CA PHE A 69 -4.08 3.41 13.33
C PHE A 69 -3.79 3.87 14.77
N LEU A 70 -4.64 3.49 15.74
CA LEU A 70 -4.44 3.79 17.16
C LEU A 70 -3.41 2.86 17.84
N SER A 71 -3.13 1.69 17.26
CA SER A 71 -2.21 0.69 17.81
C SER A 71 -0.75 0.86 17.37
N LEU A 72 -0.53 1.66 16.32
CA LEU A 72 0.79 2.01 15.84
C LEU A 72 1.45 3.00 16.81
N SER A 73 2.14 2.45 17.80
CA SER A 73 3.02 3.25 18.66
C SER A 73 4.09 3.90 17.79
N PRO A 74 4.31 5.22 17.88
CA PRO A 74 5.30 5.89 17.06
C PRO A 74 6.67 5.22 17.25
N PRO A 75 7.47 5.07 16.17
CA PRO A 75 8.80 4.49 16.26
C PRO A 75 9.59 5.21 17.36
N SER A 76 10.08 4.47 18.36
CA SER A 76 10.96 5.03 19.37
C SER A 76 12.22 5.52 18.64
N LEU A 77 12.42 6.83 18.61
CA LEU A 77 13.68 7.43 18.16
C LEU A 77 14.78 6.89 19.06
N LEU A 78 15.47 5.84 18.59
CA LEU A 78 16.78 5.49 19.10
C LEU A 78 17.66 6.71 18.85
N THR A 79 17.80 7.55 19.88
CA THR A 79 18.80 8.61 19.88
C THR A 79 20.14 7.89 19.77
N ILE A 80 20.73 7.93 18.58
CA ILE A 80 22.12 7.51 18.38
C ILE A 80 22.99 8.53 19.09
N ASN A 81 23.10 8.37 20.40
CA ASN A 81 24.21 8.89 21.17
C ASN A 81 25.19 7.73 21.27
N ASN A 82 26.24 7.75 20.46
CA ASN A 82 27.57 7.33 20.90
C ASN A 82 28.66 7.65 19.87
N LEU A 83 29.54 8.55 20.34
CA LEU A 83 30.97 8.76 20.05
C LEU A 83 31.35 9.50 18.76
#